data_AF-A0A2D7XBC5-F1
#
_entry.id   AF-A0A2D7XBC5-F1
#
_cell.length_a   1.000
_cell.length_b   1.000
_cell.length_c   1.000
_cell.angle_alpha   90.00
_cell.angle_beta   90.00
_cell.angle_gamma   90.00
#
_symmetry.space_group_name_H-M   'P 1'
#
loop_
_entity.id
_entity.type
_entity.pdbx_description
1 polymer ?
#
loop_
_entity_poly.entity_id
_entity_poly.type
_entity_poly.pdbx_seq_one_letter_code
_entity_poly.pdbx_strand_id
1 'polypeptide(L)' 'MTSFEEAWYLLKAEMSEKEHEKKIISCLKKRGGAASLSDCAKECGVSSAECKKLIDRMDNVKFSPHGDVVLMEGL' A
#
# COMPACT_ATOMS: atom_id res chain seq x y z
N MET A 1 19.80 6.47 26.98
CA MET A 1 19.85 7.15 25.67
C MET A 1 19.13 6.25 24.67
N THR A 2 17.80 6.33 24.55
CA THR A 2 17.03 5.46 23.62
C THR A 2 15.98 6.25 22.82
N SER A 3 15.68 7.49 23.22
CA SER A 3 14.51 8.21 22.69
C SER A 3 14.64 8.71 21.24
N PHE A 4 15.85 8.91 20.71
CA PHE A 4 16.04 9.53 19.39
C PHE A 4 16.15 8.49 18.27
N GLU A 5 16.81 7.36 18.52
CA GLU A 5 16.94 6.27 17.55
C GLU A 5 15.61 5.54 17.33
N GLU A 6 14.83 5.30 18.39
CA GLU A 6 13.49 4.72 18.27
C GLU A 6 12.54 5.67 17.51
N ALA A 7 12.56 6.97 17.83
CA ALA A 7 11.74 7.96 17.14
C ALA A 7 12.12 8.07 15.64
N TRP A 8 13.40 7.99 15.32
CA TRP A 8 13.88 7.97 13.93
C TRP A 8 13.43 6.70 13.19
N TYR A 9 13.47 5.53 13.84
CA TYR A 9 13.00 4.28 13.24
C TYR A 9 11.50 4.30 12.95
N LEU A 10 10.69 4.84 13.87
CA LEU A 10 9.25 5.01 13.70
C LEU A 10 8.93 5.96 12.55
N LEU A 11 9.61 7.12 12.49
CA LEU A 11 9.48 8.08 11.38
C LEU A 11 9.82 7.44 10.03
N LYS A 12 10.88 6.63 9.98
CA LYS A 12 11.31 5.97 8.75
C LYS A 12 10.31 4.90 8.30
N ALA A 13 9.73 4.17 9.25
CA ALA A 13 8.66 3.20 8.97
C ALA A 13 7.41 3.91 8.42
N GLU A 14 6.94 4.98 9.05
CA GLU A 14 5.78 5.76 8.58
C GLU A 14 6.02 6.37 7.19
N MET A 15 7.22 6.88 6.92
CA MET A 15 7.57 7.41 5.60
C MET A 15 7.54 6.31 4.53
N SER A 16 8.02 5.10 4.86
CA SER A 16 8.00 3.96 3.93
C SER A 16 6.56 3.52 3.64
N GLU A 17 5.70 3.42 4.66
CA GLU A 17 4.29 3.06 4.50
C GLU A 17 3.57 4.01 3.54
N LYS A 18 3.70 5.33 3.74
CA LYS A 18 3.12 6.35 2.86
C LYS A 18 3.64 6.27 1.42
N GLU A 19 4.89 5.87 1.24
CA GLU A 19 5.46 5.70 -0.09
C GLU A 19 4.89 4.45 -0.80
N HIS A 20 4.68 3.36 -0.07
CA HIS A 20 4.03 2.16 -0.59
C HIS A 20 2.57 2.43 -0.95
N GLU A 21 1.80 3.14 -0.11
CA GLU A 21 0.41 3.53 -0.42
C GLU A 21 0.32 4.29 -1.76
N LYS A 22 1.22 5.27 -1.97
CA LYS A 22 1.29 6.00 -3.25
C LYS A 22 1.64 5.10 -4.44
N LYS A 23 2.53 4.12 -4.24
CA LYS A 23 2.88 3.14 -5.29
C LYS A 23 1.69 2.26 -5.64
N ILE A 24 0.92 1.79 -4.65
CA ILE A 24 -0.30 1.00 -4.86
C ILE A 24 -1.31 1.81 -5.68
N ILE A 25 -1.59 3.05 -5.27
CA ILE A 25 -2.52 3.94 -5.98
C ILE A 25 -2.04 4.19 -7.42
N SER A 26 -0.74 4.46 -7.61
CA SER A 26 -0.15 4.68 -8.93
C SER A 26 -0.27 3.44 -9.82
N CYS A 27 -0.01 2.25 -9.27
CA CYS A 27 -0.18 0.96 -9.94
C CYS A 27 -1.62 0.79 -10.44
N LEU A 28 -2.58 1.00 -9.54
CA LEU A 28 -4.00 0.89 -9.83
C LEU A 28 -4.43 1.90 -10.89
N LYS A 29 -4.00 3.17 -10.79
CA LYS A 29 -4.29 4.19 -11.80
C LYS A 29 -3.74 3.83 -13.18
N LYS A 30 -2.51 3.30 -13.26
CA LYS A 30 -1.93 2.83 -14.52
C LYS A 30 -2.71 1.66 -15.13
N ARG A 31 -3.30 0.80 -14.29
CA ARG A 31 -4.05 -0.39 -14.71
C ARG A 31 -5.55 -0.12 -14.94
N GLY A 32 -6.01 1.12 -14.83
CA GLY A 32 -7.41 1.50 -15.08
C GLY A 32 -8.32 1.38 -13.86
N GLY A 33 -7.76 1.37 -12.64
CA GLY A 33 -8.49 1.38 -11.38
C GLY A 33 -8.52 0.04 -10.65
N ALA A 34 -8.04 -1.06 -11.24
CA ALA A 34 -7.99 -2.37 -10.60
C ALA A 34 -6.69 -3.12 -10.95
N ALA A 35 -6.12 -3.82 -9.97
CA ALA A 35 -4.95 -4.69 -10.15
C ALA A 35 -4.92 -5.79 -9.10
N SER A 36 -4.30 -6.93 -9.41
CA SER A 36 -4.18 -8.02 -8.45
C SER A 36 -3.20 -7.67 -7.32
N LEU A 37 -3.45 -8.17 -6.10
CA LEU A 37 -2.58 -7.98 -4.93
C LEU A 37 -1.10 -8.28 -5.24
N SER A 38 -0.85 -9.35 -6.00
CA SER A 38 0.48 -9.77 -6.42
C SER A 38 1.21 -8.72 -7.26
N ASP A 39 0.49 -7.98 -8.09
CA ASP A 39 1.04 -6.93 -8.94
C ASP A 39 1.39 -5.69 -8.12
N CYS A 40 0.47 -5.26 -7.24
CA CYS A 40 0.72 -4.17 -6.30
C CYS A 40 1.90 -4.49 -5.36
N ALA A 41 2.00 -5.72 -4.85
CA ALA A 41 3.10 -6.17 -4.00
C ALA A 41 4.45 -6.13 -4.72
N LYS A 42 4.49 -6.62 -5.98
CA LYS A 42 5.69 -6.54 -6.84
C LYS A 42 6.10 -5.10 -7.11
N GLU A 43 5.16 -4.23 -7.45
CA GLU A 43 5.47 -2.82 -7.75
C GLU A 43 5.90 -2.04 -6.50
N CYS A 44 5.39 -2.41 -5.33
CA CYS A 44 5.83 -1.85 -4.05
C CYS A 44 7.14 -2.44 -3.53
N GLY A 45 7.59 -3.58 -4.07
CA GLY A 45 8.76 -4.31 -3.59
C GLY A 45 8.56 -4.93 -2.20
N VAL A 46 7.30 -5.19 -1.81
CA VAL A 46 6.94 -5.76 -0.50
C VAL A 46 6.29 -7.12 -0.69
N SER A 47 6.25 -7.89 0.39
CA SER A 47 5.52 -9.15 0.43
C SER A 47 4.02 -8.94 0.27
N SER A 48 3.32 -9.90 -0.34
CA SER A 48 1.86 -9.88 -0.49
C SER A 48 1.12 -9.66 0.84
N ALA A 49 1.64 -10.19 1.95
CA ALA A 49 1.06 -10.00 3.28
C ALA A 49 1.17 -8.54 3.77
N GLU A 50 2.30 -7.87 3.56
CA GLU A 50 2.49 -6.47 3.93
C GLU A 50 1.69 -5.56 3.01
N CYS A 51 1.67 -5.84 1.70
CA CYS A 51 0.81 -5.14 0.75
C CYS A 51 -0.66 -5.24 1.16
N LYS A 52 -1.11 -6.42 1.59
CA LYS A 52 -2.47 -6.62 2.09
C LYS A 52 -2.76 -5.78 3.33
N LYS A 53 -1.85 -5.72 4.30
CA LYS A 53 -2.01 -4.87 5.50
C LYS A 53 -2.06 -3.38 5.14
N LEU A 54 -1.24 -2.95 4.18
CA LEU A 54 -1.25 -1.57 3.68
C LEU A 54 -2.62 -1.25 3.07
N ILE A 55 -3.11 -2.09 2.16
CA ILE A 55 -4.42 -1.93 1.51
C ILE A 55 -5.55 -1.94 2.53
N ASP A 56 -5.49 -2.80 3.55
CA ASP A 56 -6.50 -2.87 4.62
C ASP A 56 -6.59 -1.57 5.43
N ARG A 57 -5.47 -0.83 5.55
CA ARG A 57 -5.40 0.48 6.19
C ARG A 57 -5.78 1.65 5.28
N MET A 58 -5.86 1.42 3.97
CA MET A 58 -6.15 2.46 2.99
C MET A 58 -7.66 2.55 2.73
N ASP A 59 -8.27 3.70 3.01
CA ASP A 59 -9.71 3.90 2.79
C ASP A 59 -10.09 4.00 1.30
N ASN A 60 -9.14 4.36 0.44
CA ASN A 60 -9.35 4.63 -0.97
C ASN A 60 -9.15 3.39 -1.86
N VAL A 61 -8.81 2.23 -1.32
CA VAL A 61 -8.71 0.97 -2.07
C VAL A 61 -9.49 -0.13 -1.35
N LYS A 62 -10.08 -1.05 -2.11
CA LYS A 62 -10.77 -2.22 -1.55
C LYS A 62 -10.43 -3.49 -2.30
N PHE A 63 -10.55 -4.60 -1.58
CA PHE A 63 -10.55 -5.92 -2.21
C PHE A 63 -11.88 -6.17 -2.90
N SER A 64 -11.79 -6.49 -4.18
CA SER A 64 -12.87 -7.11 -4.93
C SER A 64 -13.11 -8.55 -4.47
N PRO A 65 -14.34 -9.07 -4.66
CA PRO A 65 -14.68 -10.45 -4.33
C PRO A 65 -13.83 -11.50 -5.08
N HIS A 66 -13.18 -11.10 -6.17
CA HIS A 66 -12.26 -11.92 -6.95
C HIS A 66 -10.81 -11.94 -6.41
N GLY A 67 -10.52 -11.17 -5.35
CA GLY A 67 -9.17 -11.08 -4.76
C GLY A 67 -8.29 -9.99 -5.37
N ASP A 68 -8.82 -9.19 -6.29
CA ASP A 68 -8.14 -8.01 -6.85
C ASP A 68 -8.31 -6.79 -5.96
N VAL A 69 -7.38 -5.84 -6.08
CA VAL A 69 -7.40 -4.55 -5.40
C VAL A 69 -7.98 -3.52 -6.37
N VAL A 70 -8.94 -2.73 -5.90
CA VAL A 70 -9.63 -1.72 -6.70
C VAL A 70 -9.52 -0.37 -6.01
N LEU A 71 -9.10 0.64 -6.77
CA LEU A 71 -9.06 2.03 -6.34
C LEU A 71 -10.47 2.62 -6.38
N MET A 72 -10.97 3.03 -5.22
CA MET A 72 -12.28 3.65 -4.99
C MET A 72 -12.22 5.19 -5.07
N GLU A 73 -11.10 5.76 -5.52
CA GLU A 73 -10.92 7.21 -5.64
C GLU A 73 -11.88 7.77 -6.73
N GLY A 74 -13.04 8.28 -6.30
CA GLY A 74 -13.99 8.99 -7.15
C GLY A 74 -15.27 8.25 -7.58
N LEU A 75 -15.71 7.23 -6.83
CA LEU A 75 -17.08 6.67 -6.96
C LEU A 75 -18.13 7.55 -6.27
#